data_AF-A0A946NWY2-F1
#
_entry.id   AF-A0A946NWY2-F1
#
_cell.length_a   1.000
_cell.length_b   1.000
_cell.length_c   1.000
_cell.angle_alpha   90.00
_cell.angle_beta   90.00
_cell.angle_gamma   90.00
#
_symmetry.space_group_name_H-M   'P 1'
#
loop_
_entity.id
_entity.type
_entity.pdbx_description
1 polymer ?
#
loop_
_entity_poly.entity_id
_entity_poly.type
_entity_poly.pdbx_seq_one_letter_code
_entity_poly.pdbx_strand_id
1 'polypeptide(L)' 'MRDSIVLALGLVLVVEGLFPLFFTQLWKDAFIKITNQKNGQIKFYGLLSVIIGIMIIFIGTY' A
#
# COMPACT_ATOMS: atom_id res chain seq x y z
N MET A 1 10.68 -20.53 -1.07
CA MET A 1 9.42 -19.99 -0.50
C MET A 1 9.67 -18.95 0.59
N ARG A 2 10.46 -19.26 1.63
CA ARG A 2 10.79 -18.26 2.68
C ARG A 2 11.55 -17.05 2.13
N ASP A 3 12.54 -17.28 1.26
CA ASP A 3 13.35 -16.19 0.67
C ASP A 3 12.52 -15.25 -0.20
N SER A 4 11.53 -15.78 -0.93
CA SER A 4 10.62 -15.00 -1.77
C SER A 4 9.70 -14.09 -0.93
N ILE A 5 9.23 -14.56 0.24
CA ILE A 5 8.42 -13.76 1.15
C ILE A 5 9.26 -12.64 1.79
N VAL A 6 10.48 -12.97 2.23
CA VAL A 6 11.40 -11.98 2.80
C VAL A 6 11.76 -10.91 1.77
N LEU A 7 11.99 -11.30 0.51
CA LEU A 7 12.23 -10.36 -0.58
C LEU A 7 11.00 -9.49 -0.87
N ALA A 8 9.81 -10.08 -0.95
CA ALA A 8 8.57 -9.32 -1.19
C ALA A 8 8.31 -8.30 -0.07
N LEU A 9 8.51 -8.70 1.20
CA LEU A 9 8.41 -7.78 2.35
C LEU A 9 9.46 -6.67 2.26
N GLY A 10 10.71 -7.00 1.92
CA GLY A 10 11.76 -6.00 1.73
C GLY A 10 11.41 -4.98 0.65
N LEU A 11 10.87 -5.43 -0.49
CA LEU A 11 10.45 -4.54 -1.57
C LEU A 11 9.28 -3.64 -1.17
N VAL A 12 8.28 -4.16 -0.45
CA VAL A 12 7.17 -3.34 0.06
C VAL A 12 7.69 -2.25 1.00
N LEU A 13 8.58 -2.58 1.93
CA LEU A 13 9.16 -1.62 2.87
C LEU A 13 10.02 -0.55 2.18
N VAL A 14 10.79 -0.94 1.16
CA VAL A 14 11.56 0.02 0.35
C VAL A 14 10.59 1.00 -0.30
N VAL A 15 9.62 0.51 -1.07
CA VAL A 15 8.67 1.36 -1.81
C VAL A 15 7.86 2.26 -0.87
N GLU A 16 7.37 1.72 0.24
CA GLU A 16 6.62 2.47 1.25
C GLU A 16 7.48 3.57 1.89
N GLY A 17 8.77 3.32 2.11
CA GLY A 17 9.71 4.28 2.69
C GLY A 17 10.19 5.39 1.74
N LEU A 18 10.17 5.17 0.41
CA LEU A 18 10.63 6.19 -0.55
C LEU A 18 9.80 7.47 -0.49
N PHE A 19 8.46 7.36 -0.39
CA PHE A 19 7.57 8.52 -0.34
C PHE A 19 7.83 9.47 0.84
N PRO A 20 7.83 9.00 2.11
CA PRO A 20 8.13 9.86 3.25
C PRO A 20 9.58 10.37 3.26
N LEU A 21 10.53 9.63 2.67
CA LEU A 21 11.94 10.01 2.64
C LEU A 21 12.23 11.13 1.64
N PHE A 22 11.68 11.05 0.42
CA PHE A 22 11.92 12.05 -0.63
C PHE A 22 10.87 13.17 -0.66
N PHE A 23 9.64 12.91 -0.22
CA PHE A 23 8.51 13.84 -0.32
C PHE A 23 7.79 14.03 1.02
N THR A 24 8.54 14.29 2.09
CA THR A 24 8.00 14.35 3.47
C THR A 24 6.80 15.29 3.63
N GLN A 25 6.84 16.50 3.06
CA GLN A 25 5.74 17.46 3.22
C GLN A 25 4.48 17.03 2.45
N LEU A 26 4.63 16.64 1.19
CA LEU A 26 3.53 16.15 0.35
C LEU A 26 2.89 14.88 0.96
N TRP A 27 3.72 13.99 1.51
CA TRP A 27 3.26 12.79 2.20
C TRP A 27 2.42 13.14 3.44
N LYS A 28 2.88 14.07 4.29
CA LYS A 28 2.13 14.53 5.47
C LYS A 28 0.79 15.13 5.09
N ASP A 29 0.75 15.99 4.07
CA ASP A 29 -0.48 16.64 3.61
C ASP A 29 -1.48 15.62 3.04
N ALA A 30 -0.99 14.63 2.27
CA ALA A 30 -1.80 13.52 1.78
C ALA A 30 -2.37 12.68 2.94
N PHE A 31 -1.55 12.39 3.96
CA PHE A 31 -1.98 11.61 5.13
C PHE A 31 -3.10 12.33 5.91
N ILE A 32 -2.95 13.64 6.15
CA ILE A 32 -3.96 14.47 6.82
C ILE A 32 -5.27 14.47 6.02
N LYS A 33 -5.17 14.56 4.68
CA LYS A 33 -6.34 14.50 3.80
C LYS A 33 -7.07 13.16 3.93
N ILE A 34 -6.33 12.04 3.98
CA ILE A 34 -6.90 10.69 4.16
C ILE A 34 -7.58 10.55 5.53
N THR A 35 -6.94 11.03 6.61
CA THR A 35 -7.52 10.95 7.97
C THR A 35 -8.80 11.77 8.14
N ASN A 36 -8.97 12.83 7.33
CA ASN A 36 -10.19 13.65 7.34
C ASN A 36 -11.33 13.05 6.50
N GLN A 37 -11.12 11.92 5.82
CA GLN A 37 -12.19 11.28 5.08
C GLN A 37 -13.15 10.50 5.98
N LYS A 38 -14.39 10.35 5.52
CA LYS A 38 -15.39 9.53 6.21
C LYS A 38 -14.88 8.09 6.34
N ASN A 39 -15.13 7.44 7.47
CA ASN A 39 -14.76 6.04 7.72
C ASN A 39 -15.18 5.08 6.60
N GLY A 40 -16.32 5.33 5.93
CA GLY A 40 -16.77 4.55 4.79
C GLY A 40 -15.83 4.60 3.57
N GLN A 41 -15.24 5.77 3.29
CA GLN A 41 -14.30 5.94 2.17
C GLN A 41 -12.98 5.22 2.45
N ILE A 42 -12.43 5.36 3.66
CA ILE A 42 -11.21 4.66 4.08
C ILE A 42 -11.39 3.14 3.93
N LYS A 43 -12.52 2.60 4.40
CA LYS A 43 -12.85 1.18 4.24
C LYS A 43 -12.96 0.76 2.78
N PHE A 44 -13.51 1.62 1.92
CA PHE A 44 -13.63 1.34 0.49
C PHE A 44 -12.26 1.30 -0.21
N TYR A 45 -11.35 2.22 0.09
CA TYR A 45 -9.97 2.17 -0.41
C TYR A 45 -9.24 0.90 0.05
N GLY A 46 -9.45 0.50 1.32
CA GLY A 46 -8.95 -0.78 1.83
C GLY A 46 -9.51 -1.98 1.07
N LEU A 47 -10.83 -2.01 0.80
CA LEU A 47 -11.47 -3.07 0.03
C LEU A 47 -10.92 -3.15 -1.40
N LEU A 48 -10.76 -2.00 -2.08
CA LEU A 48 -10.17 -1.94 -3.41
C LEU A 48 -8.74 -2.49 -3.42
N SER A 49 -7.91 -2.12 -2.44
CA SER A 49 -6.55 -2.63 -2.28
C SER A 49 -6.52 -4.15 -2.13
N VAL A 50 -7.42 -4.71 -1.31
CA VAL A 50 -7.54 -6.17 -1.11
C VAL A 50 -7.94 -6.86 -2.41
N ILE A 51 -8.94 -6.35 -3.14
CA ILE A 51 -9.40 -6.94 -4.40
C ILE A 51 -8.28 -6.93 -5.45
N ILE A 52 -7.56 -5.82 -5.58
CA ILE A 52 -6.42 -5.71 -6.51
C ILE A 52 -5.32 -6.70 -6.11
N GLY A 53 -5.00 -6.82 -4.82
CA GLY A 53 -4.01 -7.77 -4.33
C GLY A 53 -4.37 -9.22 -4.67
N ILE A 54 -5.63 -9.61 -4.47
CA ILE A 54 -6.15 -10.94 -4.86
C ILE A 54 -6.02 -11.14 -6.37
N MET A 55 -6.35 -10.13 -7.17
CA MET A 55 -6.25 -10.21 -8.63
C MET A 55 -4.81 -10.39 -9.10
N ILE A 56 -3.85 -9.67 -8.51
CA ILE A 56 -2.41 -9.81 -8.81
C ILE A 56 -1.91 -11.20 -8.42
N ILE A 57 -2.30 -11.70 -7.23
CA ILE A 57 -1.94 -13.06 -6.79
C ILE A 57 -2.49 -14.09 -7.79
N PHE A 58 -3.73 -13.92 -8.24
CA PHE A 58 -4.35 -14.82 -9.22
C PHE A 58 -3.56 -14.78 -10.54
N ILE A 59 -3.34 -13.59 -11.13
CA ILE A 59 -2.57 -13.44 -12.38
C ILE A 59 -1.13 -13.98 -12.25
N GLY A 60 -0.49 -13.83 -11.09
CA GLY A 60 0.87 -14.32 -10.87
C GLY A 60 0.97 -15.82 -10.57
N THR A 61 -0.15 -16.49 -10.30
CA THR A 61 -0.20 -17.92 -9.94
C THR A 61 -0.73 -18.81 -11.08
N TYR A 62 -1.43 -18.24 -12.07
CA TYR A 62 -1.94 -18.92 -13.26
C TYR A 62 -1.19 -18.47 -14.52
#